data_AF-A0A529FCA1-F1
#
_entry.id   AF-A0A529FCA1-F1
#
_cell.length_a   1.000
_cell.length_b   1.000
_cell.length_c   1.000
_cell.angle_alpha   90.00
_cell.angle_beta   90.00
_cell.angle_gamma   90.00
#
_symmetry.space_group_name_H-M   'P 1'
#
loop_
_entity.id
_entity.type
_entity.pdbx_description
1 polymer ?
#
loop_
_entity_poly.entity_id
_entity_poly.type
_entity_poly.pdbx_seq_one_letter_code
_entity_poly.pdbx_strand_id
1 'polypeptide(L)' 'MSEKQFLVFGAGYSGKAFARANRDAATIYGTTRSLEKFAALS' A
#
# COMPACT_ATOMS: atom_id res chain seq x y z
N MET A 1 -17.26 14.17 3.51
CA MET A 1 -15.80 14.44 3.48
C MET A 1 -15.18 13.50 2.46
N SER A 2 -14.23 13.96 1.65
CA SER A 2 -13.51 13.08 0.72
C SER A 2 -12.71 12.04 1.52
N GLU A 3 -12.83 10.77 1.16
CA GLU A 3 -12.06 9.68 1.76
C GLU A 3 -10.58 9.88 1.42
N LYS A 4 -9.67 9.83 2.41
CA LYS A 4 -8.23 9.96 2.15
C LYS A 4 -7.74 8.73 1.39
N GLN A 5 -6.90 8.96 0.38
CA GLN A 5 -6.27 7.90 -0.41
C GLN A 5 -4.75 8.06 -0.40
N PHE A 6 -4.02 6.95 -0.26
CA PHE A 6 -2.56 6.91 -0.36
C PHE A 6 -2.10 5.98 -1.47
N LEU A 7 -1.14 6.45 -2.28
CA LEU A 7 -0.45 5.62 -3.27
C LEU A 7 1.01 5.42 -2.83
N VAL A 8 1.42 4.15 -2.69
CA VAL A 8 2.77 3.77 -2.28
C VAL A 8 3.52 3.20 -3.46
N PHE A 9 4.56 3.91 -3.91
CA PHE A 9 5.48 3.44 -4.95
C PHE A 9 6.63 2.64 -4.32
N GLY A 10 6.75 1.36 -4.69
CA GLY A 10 7.73 0.47 -4.08
C GLY A 10 7.25 -0.09 -2.73
N ALA A 11 6.07 -0.72 -2.72
CA ALA A 11 5.43 -1.34 -1.56
C ALA A 11 6.12 -2.65 -1.11
N GLY A 12 7.43 -2.59 -0.90
CA GLY A 12 8.20 -3.61 -0.19
C GLY A 12 7.89 -3.60 1.31
N TYR A 13 8.88 -3.97 2.11
CA TYR A 13 8.70 -4.07 3.57
C TYR A 13 8.10 -2.80 4.20
N SER A 14 8.72 -1.63 3.96
CA SER A 14 8.29 -0.36 4.55
C SER A 14 6.90 0.07 4.08
N GLY A 15 6.60 -0.10 2.79
CA GLY A 15 5.29 0.23 2.25
C GLY A 15 4.16 -0.62 2.82
N LYS A 16 4.41 -1.92 3.04
CA LYS A 16 3.45 -2.80 3.72
C LYS A 16 3.27 -2.45 5.19
N ALA A 17 4.36 -2.12 5.89
CA ALA A 17 4.29 -1.70 7.29
C ALA A 17 3.44 -0.43 7.43
N PHE A 18 3.66 0.55 6.56
CA PHE A 18 2.84 1.76 6.48
C PHE A 18 1.37 1.45 6.23
N ALA A 19 1.07 0.61 5.23
CA ALA A 19 -0.31 0.25 4.89
C ALA A 19 -1.03 -0.43 6.06
N ARG A 20 -0.36 -1.37 6.74
CA ARG A 20 -0.92 -2.07 7.91
C ARG A 20 -1.23 -1.13 9.08
N ALA A 21 -0.34 -0.18 9.34
CA ALA A 21 -0.53 0.78 10.44
C ALA A 21 -1.66 1.78 10.19
N ASN A 22 -2.11 1.93 8.93
CA ASN A 22 -3.09 2.94 8.52
C ASN A 22 -4.35 2.34 7.89
N ARG A 23 -4.62 1.05 8.12
CA ARG A 23 -5.71 0.31 7.46
C ARG A 23 -7.08 0.97 7.58
N ASP A 24 -7.39 1.58 8.73
CA ASP A 24 -8.69 2.19 9.01
C ASP A 24 -8.70 3.71 8.76
N ALA A 25 -7.55 4.29 8.39
CA ALA A 25 -7.39 5.74 8.24
C ALA A 25 -7.62 6.22 6.79
N ALA A 26 -7.44 5.34 5.81
CA ALA A 26 -7.50 5.68 4.39
C ALA A 26 -7.53 4.43 3.50
N THR A 27 -7.97 4.59 2.27
CA THR A 27 -7.77 3.59 1.21
C THR A 27 -6.33 3.66 0.71
N ILE A 28 -5.63 2.53 0.68
CA ILE A 28 -4.19 2.49 0.36
C ILE A 28 -3.94 1.56 -0.83
N TYR A 29 -3.25 2.08 -1.85
CA TYR A 29 -2.85 1.34 -3.04
C TYR A 29 -1.32 1.22 -3.10
N GLY A 30 -0.81 0.00 -3.24
CA GLY A 30 0.62 -0.27 -3.36
C GLY A 30 1.03 -0.64 -4.79
N THR A 31 2.23 -0.23 -5.21
CA THR A 31 2.85 -0.69 -6.46
C THR A 31 4.24 -1.27 -6.21
N THR A 32 4.68 -2.17 -7.05
CA THR A 32 6.02 -2.77 -7.01
C THR A 32 6.55 -2.95 -8.43
N ARG A 33 7.87 -2.92 -8.61
CA ARG A 33 8.51 -3.26 -9.89
C ARG A 33 8.64 -4.77 -10.12
N SER A 34 8.64 -5.55 -9.04
CA SER A 34 8.72 -7.02 -9.11
C SER A 34 7.32 -7.57 -9.34
N LEU A 35 7.08 -8.11 -10.54
CA LEU A 35 5.82 -8.79 -10.87
C LEU A 35 5.52 -9.89 -9.85
N GLU A 36 6.52 -10.63 -9.39
CA GLU A 36 6.34 -11.70 -8.39
C GLU A 36 5.87 -11.19 -7.01
N LYS A 37 5.99 -9.88 -6.73
CA LYS A 37 5.58 -9.30 -5.44
C LYS A 37 4.18 -8.71 -5.46
N PHE A 38 3.52 -8.62 -6.62
CA PHE A 38 2.16 -8.04 -6.72
C PHE A 38 1.13 -8.81 -5.90
N ALA A 39 1.16 -10.15 -5.92
CA ALA A 39 0.22 -10.98 -5.15
C ALA A 39 0.33 -10.77 -3.63
N ALA A 40 1.46 -10.24 -3.16
CA ALA A 40 1.67 -9.95 -1.75
C ALA A 40 1.28 -8.50 -1.36
N LEU A 41 0.76 -7.71 -2.31
CA LEU A 41 0.26 -6.35 -2.12
C LEU A 41 -1.26 -6.27 -1.93
N SER A 42 -1.99 -7.34 -2.24
CA SER A 42 -3.43 -7.49 -1.99
C SER A 42 -3.72 -7.93 -0.55
#